data_AF-K0VQZ1-F1
#
_entry.id   AF-K0VQZ1-F1
#
_cell.length_a   1.000
_cell.length_b   1.000
_cell.length_c   1.000
_cell.angle_alpha   90.00
_cell.angle_beta   90.00
_cell.angle_gamma   90.00
#
_symmetry.space_group_name_H-M   'P 1'
#
loop_
_entity.id
_entity.type
_entity.pdbx_description
1 polymer ?
#
loop_
_entity_poly.entity_id
_entity_poly.type
_entity_poly.pdbx_seq_one_letter_code
_entity_poly.pdbx_strand_id
1 'polypeptide(L)'
;MSALIARLQSGKGYLISAIIVAGLQTVILGTIIQSRAAILSNGTEVLLKTAPVDPRDFLRGDYVVLNYDISSVPVQTIAGGIPVKPGELTLWVRLKKQEDGFWTVIESAFQSLPPQPETVVLRSLPFYN
;
A
#
# COMPACT_ATOMS: atom_id res chain seq x y z
N MET A 1 5.07 -23.00 -60.10
CA MET A 1 5.34 -21.63 -59.62
C MET A 1 4.37 -21.25 -58.48
N SER A 2 4.29 -22.06 -57.40
CA SER A 2 3.29 -21.88 -56.33
C SER A 2 3.84 -22.09 -54.90
N ALA A 3 5.02 -22.71 -54.75
CA ALA A 3 5.61 -22.98 -53.43
C ALA A 3 6.26 -21.74 -52.75
N LEU A 4 6.69 -20.75 -53.52
CA LEU A 4 7.34 -19.53 -52.99
C LEU A 4 6.32 -18.60 -52.30
N ILE A 5 5.09 -18.54 -52.82
CA ILE A 5 4.01 -17.69 -52.30
C ILE A 5 3.42 -18.26 -51.00
N ALA A 6 3.36 -19.59 -50.88
CA ALA A 6 2.91 -20.27 -49.64
C ALA A 6 3.89 -20.07 -48.47
N ARG A 7 5.21 -20.02 -48.72
CA ARG A 7 6.21 -19.72 -47.66
C ARG A 7 6.11 -18.28 -47.15
N LEU A 8 5.82 -17.31 -48.03
CA LEU A 8 5.58 -15.90 -47.65
C LEU A 8 4.32 -15.71 -46.79
N GLN A 9 3.29 -16.54 -46.97
CA GLN A 9 2.07 -16.47 -46.16
C GLN A 9 2.28 -16.91 -44.71
N SER A 10 3.21 -17.83 -44.43
CA SER A 10 3.52 -18.27 -43.06
C SER A 10 4.24 -17.19 -42.24
N GLY A 11 5.13 -16.41 -42.86
CA GLY A 11 5.89 -15.33 -42.19
C GLY A 11 4.99 -14.21 -41.65
N LYS A 12 3.90 -13.91 -42.37
CA LYS A 12 2.96 -12.85 -41.97
C LYS A 12 2.20 -13.20 -40.68
N GLY A 13 1.87 -14.47 -40.47
CA GLY A 13 1.27 -14.96 -39.23
C GLY A 13 2.20 -14.79 -38.03
N TYR A 14 3.48 -15.13 -38.19
CA TYR A 14 4.49 -14.93 -37.14
C TYR A 14 4.70 -13.44 -36.84
N LEU A 15 4.76 -12.57 -37.85
CA LEU A 15 4.88 -11.12 -37.65
C LEU A 15 3.66 -10.55 -36.89
N ILE A 16 2.44 -10.94 -37.25
CA ILE A 16 1.22 -10.54 -36.54
C ILE A 16 1.30 -11.03 -35.08
N SER A 17 1.69 -12.28 -34.86
CA SER A 17 1.84 -12.83 -33.50
C SER A 17 2.89 -12.09 -32.68
N ALA A 18 4.03 -11.72 -33.30
CA ALA A 18 5.10 -10.98 -32.64
C ALA A 18 4.63 -9.56 -32.25
N ILE A 19 3.88 -8.87 -33.12
CA ILE A 19 3.30 -7.56 -32.83
C ILE A 19 2.30 -7.66 -31.68
N ILE A 20 1.44 -8.68 -31.67
CA ILE A 20 0.48 -8.90 -30.58
C ILE A 20 1.21 -9.14 -29.25
N VAL A 21 2.23 -10.01 -29.25
CA VAL A 21 3.02 -10.30 -28.04
C VAL A 21 3.74 -9.06 -27.55
N ALA A 22 4.38 -8.29 -28.45
CA ALA A 22 5.06 -7.05 -28.10
C ALA A 22 4.08 -5.99 -27.55
N GLY A 23 2.90 -5.88 -28.16
CA GLY A 23 1.82 -5.01 -27.68
C GLY A 23 1.34 -5.41 -26.29
N LEU A 24 1.09 -6.70 -26.06
CA LEU A 24 0.70 -7.23 -24.76
C LEU A 24 1.77 -6.97 -23.69
N GLN A 25 3.04 -7.23 -23.99
CA GLN A 25 4.15 -6.93 -23.08
C GLN A 25 4.24 -5.44 -22.76
N THR A 26 4.06 -4.57 -23.76
CA THR A 26 4.04 -3.12 -23.57
C THR A 26 2.92 -2.69 -22.64
N VAL A 27 1.72 -3.25 -22.80
CA VAL A 27 0.58 -2.98 -21.91
C VAL A 27 0.88 -3.43 -20.49
N ILE A 28 1.45 -4.63 -20.30
CA ILE A 28 1.82 -5.14 -18.97
C ILE A 28 2.84 -4.22 -18.28
N LEU A 29 3.88 -3.80 -18.99
CA LEU A 29 4.85 -2.85 -18.43
C LEU A 29 4.21 -1.49 -18.14
N GLY A 30 3.34 -1.02 -19.03
CA GLY A 30 2.59 0.21 -18.88
C GLY A 30 1.70 0.21 -17.63
N THR A 31 1.00 -0.88 -17.33
CA THR A 31 0.15 -0.97 -16.12
C THR A 31 0.97 -0.95 -14.85
N ILE A 32 2.15 -1.59 -14.83
CA ILE A 32 3.07 -1.55 -13.68
C ILE A 32 3.52 -0.11 -13.42
N ILE A 33 3.93 0.61 -14.47
CA ILE A 33 4.36 2.01 -14.34
C ILE A 33 3.20 2.89 -13.88
N GLN A 34 2.04 2.76 -14.53
CA GLN A 34 0.86 3.56 -14.24
C GLN A 34 0.37 3.37 -12.80
N SER A 35 0.45 2.15 -12.25
CA SER A 35 0.07 1.88 -10.87
C SER A 35 0.88 2.69 -9.86
N ARG A 36 2.18 2.88 -10.11
CA ARG A 36 3.09 3.65 -9.25
C ARG A 36 2.93 5.15 -9.49
N ALA A 37 2.82 5.55 -10.76
CA ALA A 37 2.61 6.94 -11.15
C ALA A 37 1.31 7.49 -10.56
N ALA A 38 0.23 6.70 -10.53
CA ALA A 38 -1.04 7.08 -9.93
C ALA A 38 -0.95 7.34 -8.42
N ILE A 39 -0.13 6.58 -7.68
CA ILE A 39 0.11 6.84 -6.25
C ILE A 39 0.88 8.14 -6.07
N LEU A 40 1.90 8.39 -6.91
CA LEU A 40 2.70 9.62 -6.79
C LEU A 40 1.92 10.87 -7.20
N SER A 41 1.03 10.76 -8.21
CA SER A 41 0.28 11.91 -8.72
C SER A 41 -0.99 12.19 -7.92
N ASN A 42 -1.68 11.15 -7.44
CA ASN A 42 -3.01 11.26 -6.84
C ASN A 42 -3.06 10.74 -5.39
N GLY A 43 -1.95 10.25 -4.86
CA GLY A 43 -1.88 9.78 -3.48
C GLY A 43 -1.94 10.91 -2.47
N THR A 44 -2.31 10.58 -1.24
CA THR A 44 -2.30 11.53 -0.12
C THR A 44 -0.97 11.42 0.62
N GLU A 45 -0.28 12.54 0.78
CA GLU A 45 0.94 12.61 1.59
C GLU A 45 0.59 12.63 3.09
N VAL A 46 1.03 11.59 3.80
CA VAL A 46 0.79 11.40 5.25
C VAL A 46 2.10 11.59 6.00
N LEU A 47 2.30 12.79 6.56
CA LEU A 47 3.46 13.11 7.38
C LEU A 47 3.27 12.60 8.81
N LEU A 48 4.12 11.67 9.25
CA LEU A 48 4.05 11.03 10.57
C LEU A 48 5.16 11.51 11.49
N LYS A 49 4.81 11.68 12.77
CA LYS A 49 5.78 12.04 13.81
C LYS A 49 6.56 10.81 14.25
N THR A 50 7.89 10.93 14.26
CA THR A 50 8.78 9.86 14.72
C THR A 50 8.83 9.81 16.25
N ALA A 51 9.00 8.60 16.79
CA ALA A 51 9.08 8.31 18.22
C ALA A 51 10.36 7.48 18.51
N PRO A 52 11.56 8.08 18.46
CA PRO A 52 12.82 7.35 18.57
C PRO A 52 12.98 6.66 19.93
N VAL A 53 13.53 5.45 19.92
CA VAL A 53 13.93 4.69 21.12
C VAL A 53 15.45 4.79 21.28
N ASP A 54 15.95 4.88 22.53
CA ASP A 54 17.39 4.96 22.81
C ASP A 54 18.13 3.79 22.15
N PRO A 55 19.09 4.06 21.24
CA PRO A 55 19.66 3.06 20.35
C PRO A 55 20.65 2.08 21.00
N ARG A 56 20.93 2.20 22.30
CA ARG A 56 22.01 1.45 22.94
C ARG A 56 21.54 0.11 23.49
N ASP A 57 22.06 -0.98 22.94
CA ASP A 57 21.98 -2.33 23.52
C ASP A 57 23.41 -2.89 23.69
N PHE A 58 23.74 -3.34 24.91
CA PHE A 58 25.04 -3.87 25.29
C PHE A 58 25.52 -5.03 24.38
N LEU A 59 24.60 -5.77 23.76
CA LEU A 59 24.93 -6.91 22.91
C LEU A 59 24.83 -6.62 21.41
N ARG A 60 24.12 -5.56 20.99
CA ARG A 60 23.88 -5.23 19.57
C ARG A 60 24.61 -3.96 19.12
N GLY A 61 25.18 -3.19 20.05
CA GLY A 61 25.76 -1.89 19.77
C GLY A 61 24.67 -0.83 19.54
N ASP A 62 24.98 0.16 18.71
CA ASP A 62 24.07 1.24 18.35
C ASP A 62 23.10 0.78 17.24
N TYR A 63 21.80 0.73 17.52
CA TYR A 63 20.74 0.41 16.55
C TYR A 63 19.56 1.38 16.66
N VAL A 64 18.96 1.81 15.54
CA VAL A 64 17.80 2.71 15.57
C VAL A 64 16.55 1.98 15.12
N VAL A 65 15.49 2.03 15.93
CA VAL A 65 14.15 1.60 15.55
C VAL A 65 13.34 2.83 15.13
N LEU A 66 12.84 2.80 13.89
CA LEU A 66 11.92 3.82 13.38
C LEU A 66 10.50 3.51 13.87
N ASN A 67 10.16 4.08 15.02
CA ASN A 67 8.79 4.09 15.52
C ASN A 67 8.10 5.41 15.16
N TYR A 68 6.78 5.36 15.10
CA TYR A 68 5.93 6.53 14.88
C TYR A 68 4.94 6.66 16.03
N ASP A 69 4.48 7.87 16.29
CA ASP A 69 3.48 8.14 17.34
C ASP A 69 2.18 7.34 17.09
N ILE A 70 1.79 7.20 15.81
CA ILE A 70 0.61 6.43 15.40
C ILE A 70 0.76 4.91 15.56
N SER A 71 1.95 4.40 15.87
CA SER A 71 2.17 2.97 16.14
C SER A 71 1.51 2.53 17.45
N SER A 72 1.20 3.48 18.34
CA SER A 72 0.38 3.26 19.52
C SER A 72 -1.02 3.85 19.30
N VAL A 73 -2.04 3.00 19.29
CA VAL A 73 -3.43 3.45 19.13
C VAL A 73 -4.09 3.52 20.51
N PRO A 74 -4.50 4.72 20.99
CA PRO A 74 -5.16 4.83 22.28
C PRO A 74 -6.51 4.11 22.28
N VAL A 75 -6.76 3.29 23.30
CA VAL A 75 -7.99 2.48 23.43
C VAL A 75 -9.26 3.35 23.38
N GLN A 76 -9.18 4.56 23.91
CA GLN A 76 -10.25 5.56 23.90
C GLN A 76 -10.66 6.05 22.50
N THR A 77 -9.85 5.81 21.47
CA THR A 77 -10.21 6.11 20.07
C THR A 77 -10.95 4.96 19.39
N ILE A 78 -11.05 3.78 20.03
CA ILE A 78 -11.64 2.58 19.44
C ILE A 78 -13.17 2.66 19.51
N ALA A 79 -13.80 2.88 18.37
CA ALA A 79 -15.24 2.77 18.18
C ALA A 79 -15.66 1.30 18.09
N GLY A 80 -16.80 0.96 18.71
CA GLY A 80 -17.38 -0.38 18.66
C GLY A 80 -16.77 -1.41 19.62
N GLY A 81 -15.79 -1.01 20.44
CA GLY A 81 -15.18 -1.86 21.46
C GLY A 81 -14.15 -2.85 20.93
N ILE A 82 -13.50 -3.57 21.86
CA ILE A 82 -12.46 -4.56 21.55
C ILE A 82 -13.11 -5.95 21.41
N PRO A 83 -12.83 -6.70 20.33
CA PRO A 83 -13.31 -8.07 20.18
C PRO A 83 -12.87 -8.95 21.36
N VAL A 84 -13.85 -9.56 22.03
CA VAL A 84 -13.62 -10.47 23.17
C VAL A 84 -13.18 -11.87 22.69
N LYS A 85 -13.56 -12.24 21.47
CA LYS A 85 -13.21 -13.55 20.90
C LYS A 85 -11.74 -13.55 20.47
N PRO A 86 -10.95 -14.56 20.86
CA PRO A 86 -9.62 -14.78 20.33
C PRO A 86 -9.66 -15.00 18.81
N GLY A 87 -8.69 -14.46 18.09
CA GLY A 87 -8.59 -14.62 16.65
C GLY A 87 -7.62 -13.66 15.97
N GLU A 88 -7.53 -13.79 14.65
CA GLU A 88 -6.82 -12.83 13.82
C GLU A 88 -7.67 -11.56 13.66
N LEU A 89 -7.14 -10.45 14.14
CA LEU A 89 -7.77 -9.14 14.13
C LEU A 89 -7.04 -8.21 13.19
N THR A 90 -7.77 -7.21 12.68
CA THR A 90 -7.18 -6.08 11.97
C THR A 90 -7.84 -4.81 12.46
N LEU A 91 -7.02 -3.80 12.74
CA LEU A 91 -7.47 -2.49 13.18
C LEU A 91 -7.47 -1.50 12.00
N TRP A 92 -8.59 -0.84 11.78
CA TRP A 92 -8.71 0.31 10.90
C TRP A 92 -8.50 1.57 11.72
N VAL A 93 -7.63 2.46 11.25
CA VAL A 93 -7.21 3.66 11.98
C VAL A 93 -7.40 4.86 11.06
N ARG A 94 -8.27 5.79 11.45
CA ARG A 94 -8.47 7.06 10.76
C ARG A 94 -7.50 8.10 11.31
N LEU A 95 -6.77 8.72 10.38
CA LEU A 95 -5.87 9.82 10.62
C LEU A 95 -6.46 11.13 10.09
N LYS A 96 -6.17 12.22 10.79
CA LYS A 96 -6.43 13.59 10.33
C LYS A 96 -5.16 14.42 10.47
N LYS A 97 -4.94 15.32 9.53
CA LYS A 97 -3.85 16.29 9.58
C LYS A 97 -4.14 17.34 10.65
N GLN A 98 -3.20 17.54 11.54
CA GLN A 98 -3.26 18.54 12.61
C GLN A 98 -2.65 19.87 12.16
N GLU A 99 -2.80 20.91 12.98
CA GLU A 99 -2.28 22.26 12.71
C GLU A 99 -0.74 22.30 12.61
N ASP A 100 -0.06 21.38 13.31
CA ASP A 100 1.40 21.22 13.26
C ASP A 100 1.90 20.52 11.97
N GLY A 101 0.98 20.10 11.11
CA GLY A 101 1.26 19.43 9.84
C GLY A 101 1.38 17.91 9.93
N PHE A 102 1.43 17.33 11.13
CA PHE A 102 1.49 15.89 11.34
C PHE A 102 0.09 15.25 11.32
N TRP A 103 0.03 14.00 10.88
CA TRP A 103 -1.20 13.22 10.90
C TRP A 103 -1.29 12.41 12.20
N THR A 104 -2.40 12.55 12.93
CA THR A 104 -2.64 11.86 14.20
C THR A 104 -3.89 11.01 14.16
N VAL A 105 -3.94 9.99 15.02
CA VAL A 105 -5.12 9.11 15.15
C VAL A 105 -6.29 9.89 15.77
N ILE A 106 -7.43 9.88 15.07
CA ILE A 106 -8.67 10.48 15.59
C ILE A 106 -9.73 9.43 15.92
N GLU A 107 -9.72 8.30 15.23
CA GLU A 107 -10.70 7.22 15.41
C GLU A 107 -10.07 5.91 14.96
N SER A 108 -10.42 4.81 15.61
CA SER A 108 -10.06 3.47 15.17
C SER A 108 -11.22 2.51 15.36
N ALA A 109 -11.28 1.44 14.59
CA ALA A 109 -12.32 0.42 14.71
C ALA A 109 -11.84 -0.93 14.17
N PHE A 110 -12.39 -2.01 14.70
CA PHE A 110 -12.20 -3.37 14.16
C PHE A 110 -13.12 -3.68 12.97
N GLN A 111 -13.97 -2.71 12.60
CA GLN A 111 -14.79 -2.73 11.39
C GLN A 111 -14.27 -1.69 10.40
N SER A 112 -14.61 -1.86 9.12
CA SER A 112 -14.23 -0.91 8.09
C SER A 112 -14.80 0.47 8.40
N LEU A 113 -13.93 1.47 8.45
CA LEU A 113 -14.30 2.86 8.64
C LEU A 113 -14.72 3.47 7.29
N PRO A 114 -15.88 4.16 7.20
CA PRO A 114 -16.27 4.82 5.96
C PRO A 114 -15.30 5.97 5.62
N PRO A 115 -15.09 6.29 4.32
CA PRO A 115 -14.30 7.44 3.93
C PRO A 115 -14.92 8.74 4.47
N GLN A 116 -14.09 9.63 5.00
CA GLN A 116 -14.50 10.96 5.42
C GLN A 116 -13.60 12.01 4.73
N PRO A 117 -14.14 13.19 4.38
CA PRO A 117 -13.34 14.28 3.80
C PRO A 117 -12.16 14.66 4.70
N GLU A 118 -11.01 14.97 4.10
CA GLU A 118 -9.79 15.42 4.80
C GLU A 118 -9.22 14.41 5.82
N THR A 119 -9.57 13.12 5.67
CA THR A 119 -9.04 12.05 6.51
C THR A 119 -8.47 10.92 5.65
N VAL A 120 -7.55 10.17 6.23
CA VAL A 120 -6.97 8.97 5.62
C VAL A 120 -7.25 7.80 6.55
N VAL A 121 -7.58 6.65 5.98
CA VAL A 121 -7.76 5.42 6.76
C VAL A 121 -6.60 4.48 6.46
N LEU A 122 -5.89 4.08 7.51
CA LEU A 122 -4.86 3.06 7.48
C LEU A 122 -5.42 1.75 8.02
N ARG A 123 -4.82 0.65 7.58
CA ARG A 123 -5.12 -0.70 8.04
C ARG A 123 -3.88 -1.28 8.70
N SER A 124 -4.01 -1.83 9.90
CA SER A 124 -2.91 -2.56 10.53
C SER A 124 -2.61 -3.85 9.76
N LEU A 125 -1.41 -4.40 9.96
CA LEU A 125 -1.20 -5.80 9.66
C LEU A 125 -2.12 -6.66 10.54
N PRO A 126 -2.51 -7.86 10.08
CA PRO A 126 -3.23 -8.79 10.93
C PRO A 126 -2.40 -9.14 12.18
N PHE A 127 -3.05 -9.22 13.32
CA PHE A 127 -2.44 -9.58 14.60
C PHE A 127 -3.38 -10.46 15.42
N TYR A 128 -2.86 -11.19 16.39
CA TYR A 128 -3.63 -12.07 17.26
C TYR A 128 -3.80 -11.44 18.65
N ASN A 129 -4.96 -11.64 19.28
CA ASN A 129 -5.26 -11.18 20.65
C ASN A 129 -5.18 -12.31 21.69
#